data_AF-A0A395Y3V4-F1
#
_entry.id   AF-A0A395Y3V4-F1
#
_cell.length_a   1.000
_cell.length_b   1.000
_cell.length_c   1.000
_cell.angle_alpha   90.00
_cell.angle_beta   90.00
_cell.angle_gamma   90.00
#
_symmetry.space_group_name_H-M   'P 1'
#
loop_
_entity.id
_entity.type
_entity.pdbx_description
1 polymer ?
#
loop_
_entity_poly.entity_id
_entity_poly.type
_entity_poly.pdbx_seq_one_letter_code
_entity_poly.pdbx_strand_id
1 'polypeptide(L)'
;MAHAATHIGADRADASVQESLAAKCQENGWLRAGGYAWQDDPYLEDYPYDIREASSMEELRSFFRRGNWAIRQGVVYRDLAFVQQVDGGDEWWTLKKIGDEGEPGDWLAFENCSFGGLSRDRHGFNDLIVGMSAASASECERLEYRLPMLDGPWSLMTACSENRAGDQVECKILESRCGDYAVKAYERPSFDGAMLEISDRASRALVFHDGACDSIVSASGRARDALSSLIEGSRESDGRSRSEAARSRLRSLRDASSEARESSSAINPPSNATGRNGKARS
;
A
#
# COMPACT_ATOMS: atom_id res chain seq x y z
N MET A 1 -9.48 -22.61 -34.60
CA MET A 1 -9.18 -22.16 -33.22
C MET A 1 -9.55 -20.69 -33.15
N ALA A 2 -10.65 -20.37 -32.47
CA ALA A 2 -11.06 -18.99 -32.29
C ALA A 2 -10.13 -18.34 -31.26
N HIS A 3 -9.44 -17.27 -31.66
CA HIS A 3 -8.79 -16.36 -30.72
C HIS A 3 -9.89 -15.78 -29.82
N ALA A 4 -9.90 -16.16 -28.54
CA ALA A 4 -10.67 -15.44 -27.54
C ALA A 4 -10.15 -14.00 -27.53
N ALA A 5 -10.99 -13.05 -27.96
CA ALA A 5 -10.75 -11.65 -27.73
C ALA A 5 -10.71 -11.46 -26.22
N THR A 6 -9.52 -11.22 -25.66
CA THR A 6 -9.37 -10.81 -24.26
C THR A 6 -10.23 -9.56 -24.08
N HIS A 7 -11.25 -9.63 -23.24
CA HIS A 7 -12.14 -8.52 -22.97
C HIS A 7 -11.30 -7.40 -22.33
N ILE A 8 -10.98 -6.33 -23.06
CA ILE A 8 -10.18 -5.21 -22.54
C ILE A 8 -11.14 -4.19 -21.92
N GLY A 9 -11.61 -4.47 -20.71
CA GLY A 9 -12.47 -3.55 -19.99
C GLY A 9 -12.84 -4.05 -18.61
N ALA A 10 -12.92 -3.14 -17.65
CA ALA A 10 -13.47 -3.42 -16.34
C ALA A 10 -14.94 -3.85 -16.49
N ASP A 11 -15.27 -4.99 -15.89
CA ASP A 11 -16.63 -5.54 -15.90
C ASP A 11 -17.48 -4.87 -14.82
N ARG A 12 -18.78 -5.12 -14.81
CA ARG A 12 -19.65 -4.62 -13.73
C ARG A 12 -19.28 -5.34 -12.43
N ALA A 13 -19.01 -4.58 -11.37
CA ALA A 13 -18.75 -5.16 -10.05
C ALA A 13 -19.95 -5.97 -9.55
N ASP A 14 -19.72 -6.97 -8.72
CA ASP A 14 -20.77 -7.81 -8.14
C ASP A 14 -21.79 -6.99 -7.34
N ALA A 15 -22.99 -7.56 -7.14
CA ALA A 15 -24.10 -6.83 -6.50
C ALA A 15 -23.78 -6.37 -5.08
N SER A 16 -23.03 -7.15 -4.30
CA SER A 16 -22.68 -6.81 -2.92
C SER A 16 -21.71 -5.64 -2.85
N VAL A 17 -20.70 -5.62 -3.74
CA VAL A 17 -19.76 -4.49 -3.88
C VAL A 17 -20.50 -3.24 -4.36
N GLN A 18 -21.43 -3.38 -5.31
CA GLN A 18 -22.25 -2.25 -5.79
C GLN A 18 -23.09 -1.66 -4.65
N GLU A 19 -23.79 -2.51 -3.89
CA GLU A 19 -24.67 -2.09 -2.80
C GLU A 19 -23.88 -1.45 -1.65
N SER A 20 -22.78 -2.08 -1.21
CA SER A 20 -21.95 -1.56 -0.13
C SER A 20 -21.31 -0.21 -0.47
N LEU A 21 -20.77 -0.04 -1.69
CA LEU A 21 -20.22 1.24 -2.14
C LEU A 21 -21.30 2.30 -2.37
N ALA A 22 -22.45 1.94 -2.93
CA ALA A 22 -23.58 2.86 -3.08
C ALA A 22 -24.09 3.36 -1.72
N ALA A 23 -24.13 2.48 -0.73
CA ALA A 23 -24.49 2.81 0.63
C ALA A 23 -23.43 3.71 1.28
N LYS A 24 -22.13 3.42 1.09
CA LYS A 24 -21.03 4.31 1.53
C LYS A 24 -21.10 5.68 0.88
N CYS A 25 -21.44 5.77 -0.40
CA CYS A 25 -21.60 7.02 -1.11
C CYS A 25 -22.71 7.90 -0.54
N GLN A 26 -23.69 7.35 0.19
CA GLN A 26 -24.73 8.16 0.85
C GLN A 26 -24.17 9.04 1.98
N GLU A 27 -23.02 8.69 2.55
CA GLU A 27 -22.34 9.48 3.58
C GLU A 27 -21.63 10.71 3.00
N ASN A 28 -21.32 10.70 1.70
CA ASN A 28 -20.67 11.81 1.01
C ASN A 28 -21.72 12.71 0.36
N GLY A 29 -21.79 13.98 0.81
CA GLY A 29 -22.76 14.96 0.34
C GLY A 29 -22.76 15.22 -1.16
N TRP A 30 -21.63 15.03 -1.85
CA TRP A 30 -21.51 15.15 -3.31
C TRP A 30 -22.03 13.90 -4.03
N LEU A 31 -21.80 12.72 -3.47
CA LEU A 31 -22.11 11.44 -4.11
C LEU A 31 -23.49 10.89 -3.75
N ARG A 32 -24.11 11.33 -2.65
CA ARG A 32 -25.40 10.82 -2.19
C ARG A 32 -26.54 11.12 -3.16
N ALA A 33 -27.58 10.30 -3.11
CA ALA A 33 -28.85 10.54 -3.79
C ALA A 33 -29.43 11.91 -3.38
N GLY A 34 -29.77 12.74 -4.37
CA GLY A 34 -30.25 14.12 -4.13
C GLY A 34 -29.25 15.03 -3.39
N GLY A 35 -27.95 14.73 -3.48
CA GLY A 35 -26.87 15.49 -2.84
C GLY A 35 -26.61 16.86 -3.45
N TYR A 36 -25.46 17.45 -3.11
CA TYR A 36 -25.10 18.82 -3.48
C TYR A 36 -25.07 19.05 -5.00
N ALA A 37 -24.58 18.08 -5.78
CA ALA A 37 -24.52 18.20 -7.24
C ALA A 37 -25.90 18.48 -7.89
N TRP A 38 -26.98 17.96 -7.32
CA TRP A 38 -28.36 18.13 -7.83
C TRP A 38 -29.06 19.36 -7.26
N GLN A 39 -28.59 19.90 -6.14
CA GLN A 39 -29.09 21.17 -5.61
C GLN A 39 -28.55 22.34 -6.42
N ASP A 40 -27.30 22.23 -6.89
CA ASP A 40 -26.61 23.27 -7.65
C ASP A 40 -27.06 23.31 -9.13
N ASP A 41 -27.46 22.18 -9.71
CA ASP A 41 -28.03 22.10 -11.06
C ASP A 41 -29.38 21.33 -11.09
N PRO A 42 -30.53 22.04 -11.12
CA PRO A 42 -31.87 21.44 -11.17
C PRO A 42 -32.17 20.62 -12.43
N TYR A 43 -31.33 20.71 -13.46
CA TYR A 43 -31.49 19.96 -14.72
C TYR A 43 -30.59 18.73 -14.80
N LEU A 44 -29.71 18.51 -13.81
CA LEU A 44 -28.85 17.35 -13.75
C LEU A 44 -29.69 16.10 -13.48
N GLU A 45 -29.58 15.09 -14.33
CA GLU A 45 -30.24 13.79 -14.13
C GLU A 45 -29.58 13.05 -12.94
N ASP A 46 -30.38 12.34 -12.14
CA ASP A 46 -29.88 11.56 -11.01
C ASP A 46 -29.21 10.27 -11.50
N TYR A 47 -27.91 10.34 -11.78
CA TYR A 47 -27.14 9.22 -12.31
C TYR A 47 -27.10 8.05 -11.32
N PRO A 48 -27.32 6.79 -11.77
CA PRO A 48 -27.19 5.64 -10.90
C PRO A 48 -25.73 5.41 -10.48
N TYR A 49 -25.55 4.69 -9.37
CA TYR A 49 -24.23 4.13 -9.03
C TYR A 49 -23.84 3.08 -10.06
N ASP A 50 -22.66 3.22 -10.63
CA ASP A 50 -22.15 2.33 -11.67
C ASP A 50 -20.68 2.01 -11.40
N ILE A 51 -20.47 0.97 -10.58
CA ILE A 51 -19.14 0.53 -10.18
C ILE A 51 -18.65 -0.56 -11.12
N ARG A 52 -17.43 -0.42 -11.60
CA ARG A 52 -16.74 -1.43 -12.40
C ARG A 52 -15.68 -2.13 -11.57
N GLU A 53 -15.26 -3.30 -11.99
CA GLU A 53 -14.18 -4.06 -11.38
C GLU A 53 -13.07 -4.28 -12.40
N ALA A 54 -11.86 -3.84 -12.05
CA ALA A 54 -10.66 -4.11 -12.82
C ALA A 54 -9.95 -5.33 -12.24
N SER A 55 -9.70 -6.34 -13.08
CA SER A 55 -8.99 -7.56 -12.69
C SER A 55 -7.46 -7.39 -12.75
N SER A 56 -6.99 -6.33 -13.42
CA SER A 56 -5.58 -6.07 -13.64
C SER A 56 -5.23 -4.59 -13.56
N MET A 57 -3.97 -4.29 -13.24
CA MET A 57 -3.42 -2.93 -13.25
C MET A 57 -3.61 -2.24 -14.61
N GLU A 58 -3.52 -2.99 -15.71
CA GLU A 58 -3.69 -2.46 -17.06
C GLU A 58 -5.14 -2.05 -17.33
N GLU A 59 -6.12 -2.85 -16.88
CA GLU A 59 -7.54 -2.51 -16.95
C GLU A 59 -7.88 -1.30 -16.11
N LEU A 60 -7.38 -1.24 -14.87
CA LEU A 60 -7.58 -0.09 -13.99
C LEU A 60 -7.03 1.19 -14.63
N ARG A 61 -5.80 1.13 -15.16
CA ARG A 61 -5.22 2.28 -15.86
C ARG A 61 -6.00 2.65 -17.11
N SER A 62 -6.46 1.66 -17.88
CA SER A 62 -7.28 1.87 -19.07
C SER A 62 -8.61 2.56 -18.72
N PHE A 63 -9.23 2.18 -17.60
CA PHE A 63 -10.44 2.83 -17.07
C PHE A 63 -10.22 4.33 -16.87
N PHE A 64 -9.18 4.74 -16.13
CA PHE A 64 -8.91 6.18 -15.92
C PHE A 64 -8.57 6.92 -17.21
N ARG A 65 -7.93 6.25 -18.19
CA ARG A 65 -7.59 6.86 -19.49
C ARG A 65 -8.80 7.12 -20.40
N ARG A 66 -9.91 6.40 -20.23
CA ARG A 66 -11.12 6.62 -21.04
C ARG A 66 -11.69 8.03 -20.83
N GLY A 67 -11.60 8.55 -19.61
CA GLY A 67 -12.14 9.85 -19.22
C GLY A 67 -13.66 9.96 -19.41
N ASN A 68 -14.19 11.17 -19.25
CA ASN A 68 -15.62 11.48 -19.42
C ASN A 68 -16.53 10.60 -18.54
N TRP A 69 -16.14 10.43 -17.28
CA TRP A 69 -16.89 9.67 -16.28
C TRP A 69 -17.89 10.58 -15.59
N ALA A 70 -19.13 10.11 -15.51
CA ALA A 70 -20.18 10.78 -14.76
C ALA A 70 -19.97 10.61 -13.24
N ILE A 71 -20.56 11.50 -12.46
CA ILE A 71 -20.60 11.37 -11.00
C ILE A 71 -21.17 9.99 -10.60
N ARG A 72 -20.66 9.39 -9.51
CA ARG A 72 -21.01 8.04 -8.99
C ARG A 72 -20.59 6.85 -9.85
N GLN A 73 -19.95 7.09 -11.00
CA GLN A 73 -19.23 6.03 -11.69
C GLN A 73 -17.92 5.77 -10.96
N GLY A 74 -17.54 4.49 -10.86
CA GLY A 74 -16.35 4.13 -10.11
C GLY A 74 -15.72 2.84 -10.58
N VAL A 75 -14.55 2.54 -10.02
CA VAL A 75 -13.83 1.30 -10.27
C VAL A 75 -13.26 0.74 -8.98
N VAL A 76 -13.37 -0.57 -8.83
CA VAL A 76 -12.75 -1.36 -7.78
C VAL A 76 -11.54 -2.09 -8.36
N TYR A 77 -10.46 -2.13 -7.58
CA TYR A 77 -9.28 -2.92 -7.86
C TYR A 77 -8.72 -3.44 -6.54
N ARG A 78 -8.76 -4.77 -6.36
CA ARG A 78 -8.38 -5.43 -5.10
C ARG A 78 -9.20 -4.86 -3.93
N ASP A 79 -8.52 -4.26 -2.96
CA ASP A 79 -9.06 -3.65 -1.77
C ASP A 79 -9.24 -2.13 -1.89
N LEU A 80 -9.18 -1.58 -3.10
CA LEU A 80 -9.36 -0.16 -3.37
C LEU A 80 -10.61 0.10 -4.20
N ALA A 81 -11.29 1.20 -3.92
CA ALA A 81 -12.35 1.74 -4.75
C ALA A 81 -12.10 3.21 -5.05
N PHE A 82 -12.48 3.64 -6.25
CA PHE A 82 -12.38 5.02 -6.69
C PHE A 82 -13.72 5.44 -7.28
N VAL A 83 -14.38 6.44 -6.69
CA VAL A 83 -15.69 6.91 -7.15
C VAL A 83 -15.58 8.36 -7.60
N GLN A 84 -15.98 8.63 -8.84
CA GLN A 84 -15.97 9.98 -9.40
C GLN A 84 -16.92 10.89 -8.64
N GLN A 85 -16.41 11.98 -8.06
CA GLN A 85 -17.20 12.94 -7.29
C GLN A 85 -17.54 14.22 -8.04
N VAL A 86 -16.84 14.48 -9.15
CA VAL A 86 -17.08 15.64 -10.02
C VAL A 86 -17.48 15.16 -11.40
N ASP A 87 -18.67 15.54 -11.87
CA ASP A 87 -19.18 15.15 -13.18
C ASP A 87 -18.25 15.63 -14.31
N GLY A 88 -17.79 14.71 -15.16
CA GLY A 88 -16.81 14.99 -16.22
C GLY A 88 -15.42 15.45 -15.73
N GLY A 89 -15.17 15.45 -14.42
CA GLY A 89 -13.93 15.92 -13.79
C GLY A 89 -12.85 14.85 -13.67
N ASP A 90 -11.87 15.12 -12.81
CA ASP A 90 -10.77 14.19 -12.48
C ASP A 90 -10.52 14.22 -10.97
N GLU A 91 -11.59 14.04 -10.19
CA GLU A 91 -11.52 14.01 -8.74
C GLU A 91 -12.25 12.79 -8.20
N TRP A 92 -11.47 11.85 -7.72
CA TRP A 92 -11.91 10.52 -7.36
C TRP A 92 -11.87 10.36 -5.86
N TRP A 93 -13.02 10.08 -5.27
CA TRP A 93 -13.12 9.70 -3.87
C TRP A 93 -12.52 8.32 -3.70
N THR A 94 -11.39 8.24 -2.99
CA THR A 94 -10.59 7.02 -2.87
C THR A 94 -10.89 6.33 -1.55
N LEU A 95 -11.23 5.04 -1.64
CA LEU A 95 -11.61 4.21 -0.51
C LEU A 95 -10.75 2.96 -0.42
N LYS A 96 -10.57 2.49 0.81
CA LYS A 96 -9.90 1.25 1.20
C LYS A 96 -10.94 0.31 1.81
N LYS A 97 -10.95 -0.95 1.39
CA LYS A 97 -11.77 -1.99 2.00
C LYS A 97 -11.17 -2.40 3.35
N ILE A 98 -11.98 -2.39 4.40
CA ILE A 98 -11.61 -2.67 5.80
C ILE A 98 -12.48 -3.73 6.47
N GLY A 99 -13.54 -4.20 5.79
CA GLY A 99 -14.43 -5.27 6.23
C GLY A 99 -15.03 -6.01 5.04
N ASP A 100 -15.75 -7.10 5.32
CA ASP A 100 -16.37 -7.99 4.32
C ASP A 100 -17.86 -8.27 4.63
N GLU A 101 -18.50 -7.40 5.43
CA GLU A 101 -19.88 -7.60 5.90
C GLU A 101 -20.95 -7.17 4.87
N GLY A 102 -20.55 -6.52 3.78
CA GLY A 102 -21.44 -5.95 2.76
C GLY A 102 -22.01 -4.58 3.14
N GLU A 103 -21.42 -3.89 4.11
CA GLU A 103 -21.98 -2.69 4.75
C GLU A 103 -21.15 -1.42 4.43
N PRO A 104 -21.71 -0.20 4.61
CA PRO A 104 -20.95 1.05 4.45
C PRO A 104 -19.67 1.10 5.30
N GLY A 105 -19.72 0.47 6.47
CA GLY A 105 -18.59 0.38 7.40
C GLY A 105 -17.39 -0.41 6.85
N ASP A 106 -17.59 -1.19 5.79
CA ASP A 106 -16.51 -1.95 5.15
C ASP A 106 -15.58 -1.07 4.32
N TRP A 107 -15.91 0.20 4.11
CA TRP A 107 -15.15 1.11 3.28
C TRP A 107 -14.68 2.31 4.08
N LEU A 108 -13.37 2.51 4.08
CA LEU A 108 -12.72 3.68 4.63
C LEU A 108 -12.38 4.65 3.50
N ALA A 109 -12.98 5.83 3.48
CA ALA A 109 -12.55 6.92 2.61
C ALA A 109 -11.34 7.64 3.23
N PHE A 110 -10.29 7.89 2.45
CA PHE A 110 -9.05 8.46 3.00
C PHE A 110 -8.40 9.58 2.16
N GLU A 111 -8.64 9.66 0.86
CA GLU A 111 -8.08 10.72 0.01
C GLU A 111 -9.00 11.02 -1.19
N ASN A 112 -8.84 12.21 -1.78
CA ASN A 112 -9.32 12.52 -3.13
C ASN A 112 -8.14 12.48 -4.10
N CYS A 113 -8.20 11.64 -5.13
CA CYS A 113 -7.13 11.47 -6.11
C CYS A 113 -7.50 12.05 -7.48
N SER A 114 -6.49 12.51 -8.23
CA SER A 114 -6.61 12.88 -9.65
C SER A 114 -5.74 11.97 -10.49
N PHE A 115 -6.32 11.33 -11.52
CA PHE A 115 -5.67 10.29 -12.32
C PHE A 115 -5.42 10.69 -13.78
N GLY A 116 -5.91 11.82 -14.25
CA GLY A 116 -5.79 12.27 -15.63
C GLY A 116 -4.34 12.47 -16.07
N GLY A 117 -3.51 13.10 -15.23
CA GLY A 117 -2.06 13.17 -15.43
C GLY A 117 -1.37 11.84 -15.15
N LEU A 118 -1.71 11.24 -13.99
CA LEU A 118 -1.01 10.07 -13.46
C LEU A 118 -1.18 8.82 -14.32
N SER A 119 -2.35 8.59 -14.91
CA SER A 119 -2.62 7.42 -15.77
C SER A 119 -1.74 7.35 -17.03
N ARG A 120 -1.10 8.47 -17.42
CA ARG A 120 -0.09 8.52 -18.50
C ARG A 120 1.29 8.09 -18.03
N ASP A 121 1.62 8.33 -16.75
CA ASP A 121 2.82 7.82 -16.11
C ASP A 121 2.59 6.41 -15.58
N ARG A 122 2.97 5.39 -16.38
CA ARG A 122 2.79 3.98 -16.01
C ARG A 122 3.45 3.65 -14.67
N HIS A 123 4.65 4.18 -14.41
CA HIS A 123 5.42 3.83 -13.22
C HIS A 123 4.81 4.49 -11.99
N GLY A 124 4.60 5.80 -12.03
CA GLY A 124 3.98 6.52 -10.92
C GLY A 124 2.55 6.05 -10.60
N PHE A 125 1.75 5.73 -11.64
CA PHE A 125 0.42 5.15 -11.45
C PHE A 125 0.50 3.80 -10.73
N ASN A 126 1.34 2.89 -11.21
CA ASN A 126 1.49 1.57 -10.63
C ASN A 126 1.97 1.65 -9.18
N ASP A 127 2.99 2.45 -8.90
CA ASP A 127 3.56 2.57 -7.55
C ASP A 127 2.57 3.19 -6.56
N LEU A 128 1.73 4.14 -7.00
CA LEU A 128 0.66 4.69 -6.15
C LEU A 128 -0.36 3.61 -5.79
N ILE A 129 -0.92 2.91 -6.79
CA ILE A 129 -1.95 1.90 -6.57
C ILE A 129 -1.40 0.74 -5.74
N VAL A 130 -0.18 0.29 -6.04
CA VAL A 130 0.50 -0.78 -5.29
C VAL A 130 0.76 -0.36 -3.85
N GLY A 131 1.19 0.88 -3.61
CA GLY A 131 1.36 1.44 -2.28
C GLY A 131 0.06 1.47 -1.49
N MET A 132 -1.02 2.00 -2.08
CA MET A 132 -2.34 2.06 -1.46
C MET A 132 -2.89 0.66 -1.12
N SER A 133 -2.71 -0.35 -1.99
CA SER A 133 -3.12 -1.73 -1.69
C SER A 133 -2.25 -2.40 -0.62
N ALA A 134 -0.96 -2.10 -0.59
CA ALA A 134 -0.03 -2.65 0.40
C ALA A 134 -0.29 -2.08 1.81
N ALA A 135 -0.61 -0.79 1.89
CA ALA A 135 -0.86 -0.09 3.15
C ALA A 135 -2.07 -0.66 3.92
N SER A 136 -1.99 -0.59 5.24
CA SER A 136 -3.11 -0.79 6.15
C SER A 136 -4.12 0.36 6.07
N ALA A 137 -5.32 0.16 6.60
CA ALA A 137 -6.34 1.21 6.71
C ALA A 137 -5.78 2.46 7.40
N SER A 138 -5.12 2.28 8.54
CA SER A 138 -4.57 3.39 9.33
C SER A 138 -3.46 4.16 8.60
N GLU A 139 -2.66 3.47 7.78
CA GLU A 139 -1.65 4.11 6.94
C GLU A 139 -2.31 4.90 5.80
N CYS A 140 -3.39 4.38 5.20
CA CYS A 140 -4.19 5.13 4.25
C CYS A 140 -4.77 6.42 4.86
N GLU A 141 -5.33 6.38 6.07
CA GLU A 141 -5.81 7.59 6.77
C GLU A 141 -4.70 8.61 7.02
N ARG A 142 -3.49 8.16 7.32
CA ARG A 142 -2.31 9.02 7.54
C ARG A 142 -1.60 9.43 6.24
N LEU A 143 -2.07 8.96 5.09
CA LEU A 143 -1.46 9.15 3.77
C LEU A 143 -0.05 8.54 3.63
N GLU A 144 0.23 7.48 4.39
CA GLU A 144 1.52 6.78 4.50
C GLU A 144 1.59 5.55 3.57
N TYR A 145 1.27 5.71 2.29
CA TYR A 145 1.32 4.63 1.27
C TYR A 145 2.29 4.90 0.12
N ARG A 146 3.10 5.96 0.21
CA ARG A 146 4.04 6.32 -0.86
C ARG A 146 5.25 5.40 -0.84
N LEU A 147 5.41 4.62 -1.90
CA LEU A 147 6.58 3.77 -2.11
C LEU A 147 7.77 4.60 -2.61
N PRO A 148 9.02 4.22 -2.27
CA PRO A 148 10.17 4.90 -2.81
C PRO A 148 10.30 4.59 -4.31
N MET A 149 10.49 5.63 -5.10
CA MET A 149 10.95 5.51 -6.48
C MET A 149 12.27 4.74 -6.53
N LEU A 150 12.25 3.64 -7.26
CA LEU A 150 13.37 2.80 -7.66
C LEU A 150 13.36 2.66 -9.20
N ASP A 151 14.33 1.94 -9.76
CA ASP A 151 14.43 1.80 -11.22
C ASP A 151 13.28 0.96 -11.81
N GLY A 152 12.84 -0.06 -11.07
CA GLY A 152 11.70 -0.89 -11.42
C GLY A 152 10.40 -0.41 -10.74
N PRO A 153 9.24 -0.65 -11.36
CA PRO A 153 7.96 -0.46 -10.69
C PRO A 153 7.81 -1.47 -9.55
N TRP A 154 7.07 -1.10 -8.51
CA TRP A 154 6.74 -2.01 -7.43
C TRP A 154 5.67 -3.02 -7.86
N SER A 155 5.78 -4.27 -7.44
CA SER A 155 4.74 -5.28 -7.58
C SER A 155 4.30 -5.77 -6.21
N LEU A 156 2.98 -5.87 -6.01
CA LEU A 156 2.40 -6.49 -4.81
C LEU A 156 1.86 -7.87 -5.15
N MET A 157 2.33 -8.84 -4.38
CA MET A 157 1.93 -10.25 -4.40
C MET A 157 1.44 -10.67 -3.01
N THR A 158 0.70 -11.77 -2.96
CA THR A 158 0.37 -12.44 -1.70
C THR A 158 0.92 -13.86 -1.67
N ALA A 159 1.25 -14.35 -0.49
CA ALA A 159 1.71 -15.71 -0.24
C ALA A 159 1.20 -16.21 1.11
N CYS A 160 0.92 -17.50 1.24
CA CYS A 160 0.56 -18.08 2.53
C CYS A 160 1.82 -18.32 3.38
N SER A 161 1.78 -17.94 4.65
CA SER A 161 2.80 -18.29 5.64
C SER A 161 2.15 -18.74 6.93
N GLU A 162 2.84 -19.59 7.68
CA GLU A 162 2.43 -20.01 9.01
C GLU A 162 2.71 -18.90 10.04
N ASN A 163 1.74 -18.65 10.93
CA ASN A 163 1.88 -17.76 12.08
C ASN A 163 2.41 -18.48 13.32
N ARG A 164 2.62 -17.76 14.44
CA ARG A 164 3.11 -18.36 15.70
C ARG A 164 2.17 -19.43 16.30
N ALA A 165 0.89 -19.41 15.96
CA ALA A 165 -0.11 -20.37 16.41
C ALA A 165 -0.19 -21.62 15.51
N GLY A 166 0.50 -21.64 14.37
CA GLY A 166 0.45 -22.72 13.40
C GLY A 166 -0.62 -22.53 12.30
N ASP A 167 -1.33 -21.40 12.29
CA ASP A 167 -2.35 -21.13 11.27
C ASP A 167 -1.71 -20.59 10.00
N GLN A 168 -2.26 -20.98 8.85
CA GLN A 168 -1.91 -20.41 7.55
C GLN A 168 -2.60 -19.06 7.38
N VAL A 169 -1.81 -18.00 7.19
CA VAL A 169 -2.31 -16.66 6.94
C VAL A 169 -1.75 -16.12 5.63
N GLU A 170 -2.55 -15.30 4.95
CA GLU A 170 -2.10 -14.60 3.76
C GLU A 170 -1.17 -13.44 4.15
N CYS A 171 -0.02 -13.35 3.48
CA CYS A 171 1.00 -12.33 3.69
C CYS A 171 1.22 -11.53 2.42
N LYS A 172 1.37 -10.22 2.57
CA LYS A 172 1.71 -9.32 1.48
C LYS A 172 3.22 -9.25 1.26
N ILE A 173 3.60 -9.19 -0.03
CA ILE A 173 4.99 -9.08 -0.49
C ILE A 173 5.05 -7.97 -1.54
N LEU A 174 5.79 -6.93 -1.24
CA LEU A 174 6.21 -5.89 -2.18
C LEU A 174 7.56 -6.25 -2.77
N GLU A 175 7.69 -6.19 -4.09
CA GLU A 175 8.97 -6.40 -4.77
C GLU A 175 9.26 -5.29 -5.77
N SER A 176 10.53 -4.92 -5.90
CA SER A 176 11.02 -3.98 -6.92
C SER A 176 12.51 -4.25 -7.22
N ARG A 177 13.12 -3.42 -8.06
CA ARG A 177 14.53 -3.50 -8.44
C ARG A 177 15.19 -2.13 -8.48
N CYS A 178 16.47 -2.11 -8.14
CA CYS A 178 17.35 -0.95 -8.29
C CYS A 178 18.72 -1.44 -8.75
N GLY A 179 19.10 -1.09 -9.97
CA GLY A 179 20.30 -1.59 -10.64
C GLY A 179 20.34 -3.11 -10.67
N ASP A 180 21.39 -3.66 -10.04
CA ASP A 180 21.62 -5.11 -9.95
C ASP A 180 21.00 -5.75 -8.70
N TYR A 181 20.24 -4.98 -7.92
CA TYR A 181 19.63 -5.42 -6.68
C TYR A 181 18.13 -5.63 -6.86
N ALA A 182 17.63 -6.77 -6.36
CA ALA A 182 16.23 -6.99 -6.10
C ALA A 182 15.91 -6.58 -4.66
N VAL A 183 14.77 -5.92 -4.47
CA VAL A 183 14.27 -5.45 -3.18
C VAL A 183 12.94 -6.13 -2.92
N LYS A 184 12.77 -6.66 -1.71
CA LYS A 184 11.51 -7.25 -1.26
C LYS A 184 11.16 -6.74 0.13
N ALA A 185 9.96 -6.20 0.33
CA ALA A 185 9.41 -5.94 1.65
C ALA A 185 8.24 -6.89 1.88
N TYR A 186 8.23 -7.67 2.96
CA TYR A 186 7.22 -8.71 3.15
C TYR A 186 6.81 -8.90 4.61
N GLU A 187 5.56 -9.30 4.79
CA GLU A 187 5.02 -9.68 6.10
C GLU A 187 5.54 -11.06 6.48
N ARG A 188 5.91 -11.22 7.75
CA ARG A 188 6.33 -12.52 8.28
C ARG A 188 5.60 -12.78 9.60
N PRO A 189 4.46 -13.48 9.59
CA PRO A 189 3.56 -13.64 10.74
C PRO A 189 4.17 -14.29 11.99
N SER A 190 5.30 -14.99 11.83
CA SER A 190 6.08 -15.55 12.94
C SER A 190 6.95 -14.50 13.66
N PHE A 191 7.11 -13.31 13.10
CA PHE A 191 7.93 -12.20 13.56
C PHE A 191 7.08 -10.93 13.71
N ASP A 192 7.50 -10.03 14.59
CA ASP A 192 6.77 -8.79 14.84
C ASP A 192 7.25 -7.70 13.86
N GLY A 193 6.35 -7.17 13.03
CA GLY A 193 6.66 -6.18 11.99
C GLY A 193 7.04 -6.79 10.64
N ALA A 194 7.49 -5.93 9.73
CA ALA A 194 7.82 -6.32 8.36
C ALA A 194 9.31 -6.65 8.17
N MET A 195 9.59 -7.40 7.11
CA MET A 195 10.92 -7.77 6.68
C MET A 195 11.29 -6.97 5.43
N LEU A 196 12.56 -6.59 5.30
CA LEU A 196 13.13 -6.03 4.08
C LEU A 196 14.29 -6.92 3.63
N GLU A 197 14.23 -7.46 2.42
CA GLU A 197 15.30 -8.24 1.81
C GLU A 197 15.86 -7.50 0.60
N ILE A 198 17.19 -7.39 0.52
CA ILE A 198 17.90 -6.89 -0.64
C ILE A 198 18.84 -7.97 -1.12
N SER A 199 18.69 -8.39 -2.38
CA SER A 199 19.54 -9.44 -2.98
C SER A 199 20.21 -8.97 -4.26
N ASP A 200 21.44 -9.43 -4.49
CA ASP A 200 22.16 -9.22 -5.76
C ASP A 200 21.80 -10.27 -6.82
N ARG A 201 22.33 -10.11 -8.05
CA ARG A 201 22.15 -11.09 -9.14
C ARG A 201 22.65 -12.51 -8.85
N ALA A 202 23.51 -12.69 -7.84
CA ALA A 202 23.98 -14.00 -7.40
C ALA A 202 23.07 -14.61 -6.31
N SER A 203 21.88 -14.03 -6.11
CA SER A 203 20.88 -14.42 -5.11
C SER A 203 21.40 -14.36 -3.68
N ARG A 204 22.37 -13.47 -3.41
CA ARG A 204 22.89 -13.26 -2.06
C ARG A 204 22.01 -12.25 -1.37
N ALA A 205 21.15 -12.74 -0.49
CA ALA A 205 20.17 -11.93 0.23
C ALA A 205 20.75 -11.35 1.54
N LEU A 206 20.57 -10.05 1.74
CA LEU A 206 20.59 -9.44 3.07
C LEU A 206 19.16 -9.23 3.51
N VAL A 207 18.81 -9.85 4.63
CA VAL A 207 17.50 -9.72 5.24
C VAL A 207 17.62 -8.81 6.45
N PHE A 208 16.97 -7.66 6.36
CA PHE A 208 16.72 -6.73 7.44
C PHE A 208 15.40 -7.10 8.09
N HIS A 209 15.43 -7.18 9.41
CA HIS A 209 14.24 -7.15 10.21
C HIS A 209 14.40 -5.91 11.08
N ASP A 210 13.53 -4.94 10.92
CA ASP A 210 13.53 -3.76 11.77
C ASP A 210 12.22 -3.75 12.54
N GLY A 211 12.32 -3.92 13.86
CA GLY A 211 11.14 -3.91 14.74
C GLY A 211 10.48 -2.54 14.83
N ALA A 212 11.07 -1.50 14.22
CA ALA A 212 10.46 -0.19 14.05
C ALA A 212 9.62 -0.07 12.75
N CYS A 213 9.70 -1.04 11.83
CA CYS A 213 8.88 -1.05 10.63
C CYS A 213 7.68 -1.97 10.85
N ASP A 214 6.56 -1.36 11.23
CA ASP A 214 5.32 -2.09 11.54
C ASP A 214 4.62 -2.63 10.28
N SER A 215 5.03 -2.19 9.09
CA SER A 215 4.38 -2.52 7.81
C SER A 215 5.37 -2.72 6.66
N ILE A 216 4.91 -3.39 5.61
CA ILE A 216 5.71 -3.56 4.38
C ILE A 216 5.94 -2.24 3.64
N VAL A 217 5.06 -1.25 3.80
CA VAL A 217 5.24 0.08 3.19
C VAL A 217 6.36 0.83 3.91
N SER A 218 6.32 0.89 5.24
CA SER A 218 7.39 1.52 6.03
C SER A 218 8.74 0.81 5.84
N ALA A 219 8.75 -0.52 5.79
CA ALA A 219 9.94 -1.30 5.46
C ALA A 219 10.46 -1.00 4.05
N SER A 220 9.58 -0.87 3.05
CA SER A 220 9.98 -0.51 1.69
C SER A 220 10.64 0.88 1.64
N GLY A 221 10.16 1.85 2.43
CA GLY A 221 10.72 3.19 2.52
C GLY A 221 12.20 3.21 2.91
N ARG A 222 12.64 2.24 3.73
CA ARG A 222 14.06 2.07 4.12
C ARG A 222 14.95 1.54 3.00
N ALA A 223 14.37 0.95 1.95
CA ALA A 223 15.13 0.34 0.88
C ALA A 223 16.05 1.35 0.17
N ARG A 224 15.60 2.59 -0.03
CA ARG A 224 16.39 3.62 -0.71
C ARG A 224 17.67 3.95 0.06
N ASP A 225 17.58 4.13 1.37
CA ASP A 225 18.72 4.50 2.22
C ASP A 225 19.73 3.33 2.29
N ALA A 226 19.22 2.10 2.43
CA ALA A 226 20.03 0.89 2.40
C ALA A 226 20.73 0.71 1.04
N LEU A 227 20.03 0.90 -0.07
CA LEU A 227 20.58 0.80 -1.42
C LEU A 227 21.60 1.90 -1.71
N SER A 228 21.35 3.14 -1.29
CA SER A 228 22.29 4.26 -1.47
C SER A 228 23.62 3.95 -0.81
N SER A 229 23.58 3.46 0.43
CA SER A 229 24.76 3.03 1.20
C SER A 229 25.54 1.90 0.50
N LEU A 230 24.84 0.97 -0.16
CA LEU A 230 25.45 -0.14 -0.90
C LEU A 230 26.07 0.31 -2.23
N ILE A 231 25.36 1.16 -2.97
CA ILE A 231 25.80 1.67 -4.28
C ILE A 231 27.03 2.57 -4.10
N GLU A 232 27.04 3.47 -3.13
CA GLU A 232 28.19 4.35 -2.85
C GLU A 232 29.46 3.52 -2.55
N GLY A 233 29.34 2.47 -1.73
CA GLY A 233 30.48 1.58 -1.45
C GLY A 233 30.97 0.75 -2.63
N SER A 234 30.09 0.47 -3.58
CA SER A 234 30.47 -0.24 -4.81
C SER A 234 31.26 0.64 -5.79
N ARG A 235 31.08 1.97 -5.76
CA ARG A 235 31.80 2.90 -6.64
C ARG A 235 33.25 3.11 -6.21
N GLU A 236 33.55 2.93 -4.92
CA GLU A 236 34.88 3.14 -4.33
C GLU A 236 35.86 1.96 -4.50
N SER A 237 35.42 0.83 -5.06
CA SER A 237 36.20 -0.41 -5.10
C SER A 237 36.34 -1.00 -6.50
N ASP A 238 37.42 -1.72 -6.76
CA ASP A 238 37.68 -2.42 -8.03
C ASP A 238 36.85 -3.71 -8.14
N GLY A 239 36.51 -4.20 -9.34
CA GLY A 239 35.42 -5.18 -9.56
C GLY A 239 35.36 -6.44 -8.65
N ARG A 240 36.50 -6.94 -8.15
CA ARG A 240 36.56 -8.05 -7.17
C ARG A 240 36.38 -7.58 -5.72
N SER A 241 36.93 -6.40 -5.40
CA SER A 241 36.81 -5.69 -4.12
C SER A 241 35.40 -5.12 -3.90
N ARG A 242 34.66 -4.77 -4.97
CA ARG A 242 33.24 -4.35 -4.91
C ARG A 242 32.36 -5.33 -4.17
N SER A 243 32.52 -6.62 -4.47
CA SER A 243 31.73 -7.66 -3.82
C SER A 243 32.11 -7.85 -2.34
N GLU A 244 33.35 -7.57 -1.93
CA GLU A 244 33.79 -7.70 -0.54
C GLU A 244 33.51 -6.45 0.30
N ALA A 245 33.64 -5.26 -0.27
CA ALA A 245 33.28 -4.00 0.39
C ALA A 245 31.76 -3.92 0.62
N ALA A 246 30.96 -4.29 -0.39
CA ALA A 246 29.52 -4.47 -0.23
C ALA A 246 29.23 -5.54 0.83
N ARG A 247 29.90 -6.71 0.83
CA ARG A 247 29.74 -7.74 1.88
C ARG A 247 30.05 -7.22 3.29
N SER A 248 31.13 -6.46 3.46
CA SER A 248 31.52 -5.94 4.76
C SER A 248 30.47 -4.97 5.28
N ARG A 249 29.98 -4.06 4.43
CA ARG A 249 28.94 -3.09 4.81
C ARG A 249 27.58 -3.76 5.03
N LEU A 250 27.23 -4.77 4.22
CA LEU A 250 26.02 -5.59 4.40
C LEU A 250 26.03 -6.30 5.76
N ARG A 251 27.20 -6.79 6.22
CA ARG A 251 27.35 -7.35 7.57
C ARG A 251 27.24 -6.28 8.65
N SER A 252 27.96 -5.16 8.49
CA SER A 252 27.90 -4.05 9.46
C SER A 252 26.49 -3.49 9.64
N LEU A 253 25.67 -3.40 8.58
CA LEU A 253 24.28 -2.97 8.69
C LEU A 253 23.39 -3.98 9.43
N ARG A 254 23.63 -5.28 9.24
CA ARG A 254 22.94 -6.35 9.99
C ARG A 254 23.33 -6.32 11.47
N ASP A 255 24.61 -6.13 11.74
CA ASP A 255 25.15 -6.10 13.10
C ASP A 255 24.66 -4.84 13.83
N ALA A 256 24.66 -3.67 13.18
CA ALA A 256 24.10 -2.43 13.73
C ALA A 256 22.59 -2.53 14.01
N SER A 257 21.82 -3.20 13.14
CA SER A 257 20.40 -3.48 13.38
C SER A 257 20.20 -4.44 14.57
N SER A 258 21.13 -5.37 14.79
CA SER A 258 21.13 -6.28 15.94
C SER A 258 21.53 -5.57 17.25
N GLU A 259 22.52 -4.68 17.23
CA GLU A 259 22.97 -3.88 18.37
C GLU A 259 21.94 -2.83 18.80
N ALA A 260 21.24 -2.21 17.85
CA ALA A 260 20.14 -1.28 18.13
C ALA A 260 19.00 -1.97 18.91
N ARG A 261 18.79 -3.28 18.69
CA ARG A 261 17.82 -4.09 19.43
C ARG A 261 18.26 -4.39 20.85
N GLU A 262 19.50 -4.82 21.05
CA GLU A 262 20.04 -5.07 22.40
C GLU A 262 19.95 -3.79 23.24
N SER A 263 20.28 -2.65 22.64
CA SER A 263 20.21 -1.33 23.27
C SER A 263 18.77 -0.90 23.59
N SER A 264 17.82 -1.13 22.67
CA SER A 264 16.40 -0.77 22.89
C SER A 264 15.70 -1.72 23.87
N SER A 265 16.08 -2.99 23.93
CA SER A 265 15.56 -3.97 24.90
C SER A 265 16.13 -3.78 26.32
N ALA A 266 17.28 -3.11 26.45
CA ALA A 266 17.90 -2.77 27.72
C ALA A 266 17.27 -1.54 28.42
N ILE A 267 16.40 -0.80 27.73
CA ILE A 267 15.62 0.29 28.34
C ILE A 267 14.40 -0.33 29.01
N ASN A 268 14.56 -0.78 30.25
CA ASN A 268 13.42 -1.12 31.10
C ASN A 268 12.52 0.11 31.26
N PRO A 269 11.18 -0.02 31.13
CA PRO A 269 10.29 1.06 31.53
C PRO A 269 10.51 1.38 33.02
N PRO A 270 10.42 2.64 33.46
CA PRO A 270 10.60 2.98 34.85
C PRO A 270 9.60 2.20 35.69
N SER A 271 10.12 1.41 36.64
CA SER A 271 9.31 0.69 37.61
C SER A 271 8.47 1.69 38.38
N ASN A 272 7.15 1.66 38.21
CA ASN A 272 6.22 2.39 39.06
C ASN A 272 6.34 1.83 40.49
N ALA A 273 7.19 2.46 41.29
CA ALA A 273 7.23 2.28 42.73
C ALA A 273 5.91 2.81 43.29
N THR A 274 4.97 1.89 43.55
CA THR A 274 3.78 2.14 44.37
C THR A 274 4.21 2.64 45.75
N GLY A 275 4.16 3.96 45.94
CA GLY A 275 4.30 4.61 47.22
C GLY A 275 3.12 4.29 48.12
N ARG A 276 3.32 3.34 49.02
CA ARG A 276 2.45 3.07 50.16
C ARG A 276 2.87 4.01 51.29
N ASN A 277 2.00 4.95 51.67
CA ASN A 277 1.90 5.60 52.99
C ASN A 277 0.62 6.45 52.93
N GLY A 278 -0.38 6.31 53.79
CA GLY A 278 -0.29 6.17 55.24
C GLY A 278 -0.77 7.47 55.87
N LYS A 279 -2.05 7.50 56.27
CA LYS A 279 -2.73 8.39 57.24
C LYS A 279 -1.96 9.59 57.82
N ALA A 280 -2.60 10.76 57.83
CA ALA A 280 -3.07 11.43 59.06
C ALA A 280 -3.82 12.75 58.77
N ARG A 281 -4.99 12.91 59.41
CA ARG A 281 -5.57 14.11 60.09
C ARG A 281 -5.16 15.49 59.54
N SER A 282 -6.11 16.35 59.17
CA SER A 282 -7.08 17.01 60.07
C SER A 282 -8.28 17.55 59.27
#